data_AF-A0A1V4Z3M9-F1
#
_entry.id   AF-A0A1V4Z3M9-F1
#
_cell.length_a   1.000
_cell.length_b   1.000
_cell.length_c   1.000
_cell.angle_alpha   90.00
_cell.angle_beta   90.00
_cell.angle_gamma   90.00
#
_symmetry.space_group_name_H-M   'P 1'
#
loop_
_entity.id
_entity.type
_entity.pdbx_description
1 polymer ?
#
loop_
_entity_poly.entity_id
_entity_poly.type
_entity_poly.pdbx_seq_one_letter_code
_entity_poly.pdbx_strand_id
1 'polypeptide(L)'
;MKRMNMLLIAGAAVITAIGLVALAGLGAMAVVMFDLMSGTATGSETLTPAGSPAGHALVVYNPGLTGGAKTVAAAIAGDLKDAGYSVVLAGVKSRAAADVAGYDVIVVGGPVYAGNASGSIRSYLGQLDPAEGAKVGAFGCGSKEIDNADRTAVLADVAGDTTLDIRAALKLTQWDDRDEECAAFVDRLLG
;
A
#
# COMPACT_ATOMS: atom_id res chain seq x y z
N MET A 1 52.37 17.31 27.01
CA MET A 1 50.96 17.75 27.16
C MET A 1 50.17 17.77 25.84
N LYS A 2 50.66 18.36 24.74
CA LYS A 2 49.93 18.38 23.43
C LYS A 2 49.49 17.01 22.87
N ARG A 3 50.31 15.96 23.01
CA ARG A 3 49.99 14.61 22.48
C ARG A 3 48.89 13.88 23.23
N MET A 4 48.72 14.16 24.53
CA MET A 4 47.73 13.47 25.38
C MET A 4 46.30 14.00 25.16
N ASN A 5 46.14 15.31 24.95
CA ASN A 5 44.85 15.89 24.58
C ASN A 5 44.39 15.45 23.18
N MET A 6 45.32 15.22 22.25
CA MET A 6 45.00 14.80 20.89
C MET A 6 44.48 13.36 20.83
N LEU A 7 45.01 12.46 21.65
CA LEU A 7 44.52 11.08 21.80
C LEU A 7 43.12 11.01 22.45
N LEU A 8 42.86 11.85 23.45
CA LEU A 8 41.54 11.94 24.10
C LEU A 8 40.46 12.48 23.16
N ILE A 9 40.76 13.52 22.37
CA ILE A 9 39.83 14.07 21.38
C ILE A 9 39.55 13.06 20.26
N ALA A 10 40.59 12.38 19.76
CA ALA A 10 40.43 11.32 18.76
C ALA A 10 39.58 10.15 19.29
N GLY A 11 39.81 9.73 20.54
CA GLY A 11 39.01 8.69 21.20
C GLY A 11 37.54 9.06 21.35
N ALA A 12 37.24 10.28 21.80
CA ALA A 12 35.87 10.78 21.92
C ALA A 12 35.16 10.89 20.55
N ALA A 13 35.88 11.34 19.51
CA ALA A 13 35.35 11.41 18.16
C ALA A 13 34.99 10.03 17.60
N VAL A 14 35.83 9.01 17.83
CA VAL A 14 35.56 7.63 17.40
C VAL A 14 34.34 7.05 18.14
N ILE A 15 34.24 7.23 19.46
CA ILE A 15 33.08 6.78 20.24
C ILE A 15 31.79 7.46 19.76
N THR A 16 31.85 8.75 19.46
CA THR A 16 30.70 9.52 18.95
C THR A 16 30.28 9.02 17.56
N ALA A 17 31.23 8.76 16.67
CA ALA A 17 30.94 8.20 15.34
C ALA A 17 30.31 6.81 15.43
N ILE A 18 30.84 5.92 16.28
CA ILE A 18 30.26 4.59 16.51
C ILE A 18 28.84 4.70 17.07
N GLY A 19 28.62 5.62 18.02
CA GLY A 19 27.30 5.89 18.58
C GLY A 19 26.29 6.34 17.52
N LEU A 20 26.68 7.25 16.63
CA LEU A 20 25.82 7.72 15.52
C LEU A 20 25.51 6.61 14.52
N VAL A 21 26.49 5.77 14.17
CA VAL A 21 26.27 4.61 13.28
C VAL A 21 25.34 3.58 13.93
N ALA A 22 25.51 3.30 15.23
CA ALA A 22 24.63 2.39 15.96
C ALA A 22 23.19 2.92 16.03
N LEU A 23 23.01 4.22 16.29
CA LEU A 23 21.70 4.88 16.29
C LEU A 23 21.03 4.84 14.90
N ALA A 24 21.80 5.11 13.84
CA ALA A 24 21.29 5.00 12.47
C ALA A 24 20.89 3.55 12.13
N GLY A 25 21.70 2.57 12.54
CA GLY A 25 21.41 1.15 12.36
C GLY A 25 20.14 0.69 13.11
N LEU A 26 19.96 1.13 14.35
CA LEU A 26 18.75 0.84 15.13
C LEU A 26 17.50 1.49 14.51
N GLY A 27 17.62 2.73 14.02
CA GLY A 27 16.54 3.41 13.30
C GLY A 27 16.14 2.67 12.02
N ALA A 28 17.11 2.26 11.21
CA ALA A 28 16.84 1.49 9.99
C ALA A 28 16.20 0.13 10.31
N MET A 29 16.67 -0.58 11.34
CA MET A 29 16.10 -1.86 11.75
C MET A 29 14.67 -1.72 12.29
N ALA A 30 14.36 -0.65 13.01
CA ALA A 30 13.00 -0.36 13.45
C ALA A 30 12.06 -0.14 12.26
N VAL A 31 12.49 0.60 11.23
CA VAL A 31 11.70 0.80 9.99
C VAL A 31 11.42 -0.53 9.29
N VAL A 32 12.43 -1.40 9.17
CA VAL A 32 12.26 -2.73 8.55
C VAL A 32 11.31 -3.62 9.38
N MET A 33 11.47 -3.66 10.70
CA MET A 33 10.60 -4.45 11.58
C MET A 33 9.15 -3.95 11.57
N PHE A 34 8.96 -2.63 11.46
CA PHE A 34 7.65 -1.99 11.35
C PHE A 34 6.94 -2.39 10.06
N ASP A 35 7.66 -2.39 8.94
CA ASP A 35 7.10 -2.79 7.63
C ASP A 35 6.77 -4.29 7.62
N LEU A 36 7.62 -5.13 8.24
CA LEU A 36 7.41 -6.58 8.36
C LEU A 36 6.18 -6.95 9.20
N MET A 37 5.97 -6.31 10.35
CA MET A 37 4.79 -6.61 11.19
C MET A 37 3.48 -6.16 10.54
N SER A 38 3.47 -5.07 9.77
CA SER A 38 2.29 -4.66 9.01
C SER A 38 2.02 -5.55 7.79
N GLY A 39 3.08 -6.13 7.23
CA GLY A 39 3.03 -6.92 6.00
C GLY A 39 2.64 -8.39 6.16
N THR A 40 2.21 -8.89 7.33
CA THR A 40 1.88 -10.32 7.52
C THR A 40 0.44 -10.70 7.17
N ALA A 41 -0.28 -9.86 6.41
CA ALA A 41 -1.67 -10.15 6.04
C ALA A 41 -1.75 -11.33 5.07
N THR A 42 -2.12 -12.50 5.58
CA THR A 42 -2.23 -13.76 4.83
C THR A 42 -3.67 -14.19 4.58
N GLY A 43 -4.64 -13.58 5.25
CA GLY A 43 -6.05 -13.89 5.09
C GLY A 43 -6.58 -13.51 3.72
N SER A 44 -7.57 -14.26 3.24
CA SER A 44 -8.32 -13.95 2.02
C SER A 44 -9.76 -14.41 2.16
N GLU A 45 -10.68 -13.71 1.49
CA GLU A 45 -12.08 -14.09 1.38
C GLU A 45 -12.62 -13.79 -0.01
N THR A 46 -13.66 -14.52 -0.41
CA THR A 46 -14.34 -14.31 -1.69
C THR A 46 -15.73 -13.74 -1.44
N LEU A 47 -16.01 -12.62 -2.10
CA LEU A 47 -17.29 -11.94 -2.12
C LEU A 47 -17.96 -12.26 -3.46
N THR A 48 -19.08 -12.97 -3.41
CA THR A 48 -19.83 -13.36 -4.60
C THR A 48 -20.97 -12.35 -4.85
N PRO A 49 -21.13 -11.87 -6.09
CA PRO A 49 -22.22 -10.96 -6.45
C PRO A 49 -23.55 -11.72 -6.47
N ALA A 50 -24.66 -10.97 -6.53
CA ALA A 50 -25.96 -11.58 -6.80
C ALA A 50 -26.03 -12.03 -8.27
N GLY A 51 -26.38 -13.29 -8.51
CA GLY A 51 -26.50 -13.85 -9.86
C GLY A 51 -25.16 -14.30 -10.46
N SER A 52 -25.08 -14.32 -11.80
CA SER A 52 -23.86 -14.72 -12.52
C SER A 52 -22.83 -13.58 -12.51
N PRO A 53 -21.56 -13.83 -12.15
CA PRO A 53 -20.53 -12.80 -12.16
C PRO A 53 -20.30 -12.20 -13.55
N ALA A 54 -20.17 -10.88 -13.61
CA ALA A 54 -19.78 -10.14 -14.82
C ALA A 54 -18.27 -10.26 -15.12
N GLY A 55 -17.48 -10.62 -14.11
CA GLY A 55 -16.04 -10.81 -14.18
C GLY A 55 -15.45 -11.14 -12.82
N HIS A 56 -14.12 -11.22 -12.77
CA HIS A 56 -13.34 -11.49 -11.56
C HIS A 56 -12.54 -10.26 -11.14
N ALA A 57 -12.58 -9.93 -9.86
CA ALA A 57 -11.79 -8.84 -9.29
C ALA A 57 -10.91 -9.34 -8.14
N LEU A 58 -9.73 -8.75 -8.00
CA LEU A 58 -8.80 -8.99 -6.89
C LEU A 58 -8.55 -7.65 -6.17
N VAL A 59 -8.77 -7.61 -4.86
CA VAL A 59 -8.42 -6.47 -4.01
C VAL A 59 -7.34 -6.90 -3.03
N VAL A 60 -6.13 -6.41 -3.22
CA VAL A 60 -4.96 -6.71 -2.40
C VAL A 60 -4.69 -5.58 -1.42
N TYR A 61 -4.52 -5.91 -0.13
CA TYR A 61 -4.26 -4.91 0.90
C TYR A 61 -3.09 -5.25 1.82
N ASN A 62 -2.39 -4.19 2.24
CA ASN A 62 -1.63 -4.18 3.48
C ASN A 62 -2.49 -3.49 4.54
N PRO A 63 -2.86 -4.15 5.67
CA PRO A 63 -3.72 -3.55 6.69
C PRO A 63 -3.08 -2.35 7.40
N GLY A 64 -1.75 -2.22 7.39
CA GLY A 64 -1.03 -1.27 8.22
C GLY A 64 -1.16 -1.59 9.71
N LEU A 65 -0.78 -0.63 10.56
CA LEU A 65 -0.84 -0.83 12.01
C LEU A 65 -2.27 -0.82 12.57
N THR A 66 -3.11 0.06 12.04
CA THR A 66 -4.44 0.31 12.58
C THR A 66 -5.52 -0.52 11.92
N GLY A 67 -5.20 -1.21 10.82
CA GLY A 67 -6.18 -1.92 10.00
C GLY A 67 -7.00 -1.02 9.08
N GLY A 68 -6.81 0.30 9.10
CA GLY A 68 -7.63 1.24 8.31
C GLY A 68 -7.63 0.93 6.81
N ALA A 69 -6.48 0.53 6.26
CA ALA A 69 -6.38 0.14 4.86
C ALA A 69 -7.12 -1.16 4.53
N LYS A 70 -7.27 -2.08 5.49
CA LYS A 70 -8.14 -3.26 5.32
C LYS A 70 -9.60 -2.86 5.22
N THR A 71 -10.04 -1.88 6.01
CA THR A 71 -11.42 -1.38 5.96
C THR A 71 -11.73 -0.71 4.61
N VAL A 72 -10.79 0.08 4.08
CA VAL A 72 -10.92 0.68 2.74
C VAL A 72 -10.95 -0.40 1.66
N ALA A 73 -10.05 -1.38 1.73
CA ALA A 73 -10.05 -2.51 0.80
C ALA A 73 -11.37 -3.29 0.83
N ALA A 74 -11.95 -3.48 2.00
CA ALA A 74 -13.25 -4.15 2.15
C ALA A 74 -14.40 -3.34 1.55
N ALA A 75 -14.39 -2.00 1.69
CA ALA A 75 -15.37 -1.13 1.04
C ALA A 75 -15.27 -1.21 -0.49
N ILE A 76 -14.07 -1.03 -1.05
CA ILE A 76 -13.82 -1.19 -2.50
C ILE A 76 -14.25 -2.59 -3.00
N ALA A 77 -13.96 -3.64 -2.23
CA ALA A 77 -14.36 -5.00 -2.60
C ALA A 77 -15.89 -5.19 -2.55
N GLY A 78 -16.58 -4.52 -1.63
CA GLY A 78 -18.03 -4.45 -1.57
C GLY A 78 -18.62 -3.75 -2.79
N ASP A 79 -18.10 -2.58 -3.15
CA ASP A 79 -18.56 -1.80 -4.30
C ASP A 79 -18.33 -2.55 -5.62
N LEU A 80 -17.18 -3.22 -5.77
CA LEU A 80 -16.92 -4.10 -6.92
C LEU A 80 -17.87 -5.30 -6.97
N LYS A 81 -18.20 -5.91 -5.82
CA LYS A 81 -19.19 -6.97 -5.74
C LYS A 81 -20.57 -6.46 -6.18
N ASP A 82 -20.96 -5.28 -5.72
CA ASP A 82 -22.26 -4.69 -6.05
C ASP A 82 -22.33 -4.26 -7.52
N ALA A 83 -21.18 -3.94 -8.14
CA ALA A 83 -21.02 -3.80 -9.58
C ALA A 83 -21.04 -5.14 -10.37
N GLY A 84 -21.20 -6.29 -9.69
CA GLY A 84 -21.40 -7.59 -10.31
C GLY A 84 -20.14 -8.46 -10.44
N TYR A 85 -19.01 -8.07 -9.84
CA TYR A 85 -17.78 -8.85 -9.88
C TYR A 85 -17.73 -9.92 -8.78
N SER A 86 -17.15 -11.08 -9.09
CA SER A 86 -16.68 -12.01 -8.06
C SER A 86 -15.35 -11.51 -7.53
N VAL A 87 -15.34 -11.00 -6.29
CA VAL A 87 -14.18 -10.30 -5.73
C VAL A 87 -13.44 -11.19 -4.74
N VAL A 88 -12.13 -11.26 -4.88
CA VAL A 88 -11.24 -11.83 -3.87
C VAL A 88 -10.60 -10.69 -3.09
N LEU A 89 -10.92 -10.57 -1.81
CA LEU A 89 -10.27 -9.64 -0.90
C LEU A 89 -9.11 -10.36 -0.20
N ALA A 90 -7.89 -9.90 -0.43
CA ALA A 90 -6.67 -10.63 -0.12
C ALA A 90 -5.65 -9.76 0.62
N GLY A 91 -5.10 -10.26 1.71
CA GLY A 91 -3.89 -9.67 2.28
C GLY A 91 -2.70 -9.81 1.32
N VAL A 92 -1.79 -8.84 1.31
CA VAL A 92 -0.64 -8.79 0.38
C VAL A 92 0.33 -9.98 0.47
N LYS A 93 0.28 -10.78 1.55
CA LYS A 93 1.04 -12.04 1.69
C LYS A 93 0.16 -13.29 1.62
N SER A 94 -1.11 -13.14 1.27
CA SER A 94 -1.98 -14.28 1.03
C SER A 94 -1.55 -15.02 -0.25
N ARG A 95 -1.86 -16.31 -0.32
CA ARG A 95 -1.67 -17.08 -1.56
C ARG A 95 -2.53 -16.54 -2.70
N ALA A 96 -3.72 -16.03 -2.38
CA ALA A 96 -4.64 -15.45 -3.35
C ALA A 96 -4.07 -14.20 -4.03
N ALA A 97 -3.23 -13.42 -3.34
CA ALA A 97 -2.56 -12.27 -3.93
C ALA A 97 -1.40 -12.66 -4.87
N ALA A 98 -0.90 -13.90 -4.83
CA ALA A 98 0.25 -14.30 -5.65
C ALA A 98 -0.10 -14.63 -7.10
N ASP A 99 -1.35 -15.01 -7.36
CA ASP A 99 -1.85 -15.36 -8.69
C ASP A 99 -2.82 -14.27 -9.13
N VAL A 100 -2.38 -13.45 -10.08
CA VAL A 100 -3.17 -12.34 -10.63
C VAL A 100 -3.72 -12.66 -12.02
N ALA A 101 -3.42 -13.84 -12.54
CA ALA A 101 -3.93 -14.29 -13.83
C ALA A 101 -5.45 -14.53 -13.73
N GLY A 102 -6.19 -14.04 -14.73
CA GLY A 102 -7.64 -14.26 -14.83
C GLY A 102 -8.51 -13.25 -14.07
N TYR A 103 -7.93 -12.19 -13.47
CA TYR A 103 -8.69 -11.07 -12.95
C TYR A 103 -8.83 -9.96 -14.00
N ASP A 104 -10.06 -9.51 -14.21
CA ASP A 104 -10.39 -8.38 -15.08
C ASP A 104 -10.11 -7.03 -14.40
N VAL A 105 -10.15 -7.03 -13.06
CA VAL A 105 -9.94 -5.85 -12.21
C VAL A 105 -9.01 -6.21 -11.06
N ILE A 106 -7.96 -5.42 -10.86
CA ILE A 106 -7.00 -5.61 -9.77
C ILE A 106 -6.84 -4.28 -9.04
N VAL A 107 -7.15 -4.25 -7.75
CA VAL A 107 -6.94 -3.09 -6.88
C VAL A 107 -5.88 -3.44 -5.84
N VAL A 108 -4.89 -2.56 -5.66
CA VAL A 108 -3.82 -2.77 -4.69
C VAL A 108 -3.68 -1.54 -3.81
N GLY A 109 -3.57 -1.70 -2.50
CA GLY A 109 -3.33 -0.55 -1.65
C GLY A 109 -3.02 -0.85 -0.20
N GLY A 110 -2.72 0.21 0.55
CA GLY A 110 -2.26 0.07 1.91
C GLY A 110 -2.03 1.41 2.60
N PRO A 111 -1.37 1.41 3.76
CA PRO A 111 -1.03 2.65 4.42
C PRO A 111 0.01 3.44 3.61
N VAL A 112 -0.12 4.76 3.67
CA VAL A 112 0.85 5.72 3.15
C VAL A 112 1.54 6.40 4.34
N TYR A 113 2.83 6.12 4.49
CA TYR A 113 3.67 6.65 5.55
C TYR A 113 4.72 7.58 4.95
N ALA A 114 4.87 8.77 5.52
CA ALA A 114 5.82 9.78 5.04
C ALA A 114 5.72 10.03 3.51
N GLY A 115 4.49 10.13 2.99
CA GLY A 115 4.21 10.38 1.56
C GLY A 115 4.50 9.20 0.63
N ASN A 116 4.66 7.99 1.16
CA ASN A 116 4.93 6.80 0.35
C ASN A 116 4.03 5.64 0.78
N ALA A 117 3.50 4.90 -0.19
CA ALA A 117 2.89 3.60 0.08
C ALA A 117 3.89 2.68 0.83
N SER A 118 3.37 1.83 1.71
CA SER A 118 4.18 0.85 2.45
C SER A 118 5.07 0.01 1.52
N GLY A 119 6.22 -0.46 2.03
CA GLY A 119 7.18 -1.18 1.20
C GLY A 119 6.60 -2.44 0.58
N SER A 120 5.71 -3.14 1.28
CA SER A 120 5.01 -4.32 0.75
C SER A 120 4.11 -4.00 -0.44
N ILE A 121 3.42 -2.86 -0.43
CA ILE A 121 2.56 -2.43 -1.54
C ILE A 121 3.38 -1.98 -2.74
N ARG A 122 4.43 -1.18 -2.53
CA ARG A 122 5.34 -0.81 -3.63
C ARG A 122 6.01 -2.02 -4.25
N SER A 123 6.48 -2.95 -3.42
CA SER A 123 7.05 -4.21 -3.90
C SER A 123 6.04 -5.05 -4.68
N TYR A 124 4.79 -5.10 -4.24
CA TYR A 124 3.74 -5.84 -4.92
C TYR A 124 3.40 -5.20 -6.28
N LEU A 125 3.18 -3.88 -6.31
CA LEU A 125 2.94 -3.13 -7.54
C LEU A 125 4.11 -3.25 -8.54
N GLY A 126 5.36 -3.20 -8.07
CA GLY A 126 6.53 -3.34 -8.92
C GLY A 126 6.75 -4.75 -9.50
N GLN A 127 6.04 -5.76 -8.97
CA GLN A 127 6.09 -7.14 -9.44
C GLN A 127 4.78 -7.57 -10.13
N LEU A 128 3.77 -6.71 -10.12
CA LEU A 128 2.47 -7.02 -10.66
C LEU A 128 2.55 -7.13 -12.19
N ASP A 129 2.09 -8.25 -12.72
CA ASP A 129 2.04 -8.53 -14.16
C ASP A 129 0.59 -8.88 -14.53
N PRO A 130 -0.27 -7.86 -14.70
CA PRO A 130 -1.68 -8.08 -14.97
C PRO A 130 -1.90 -8.57 -16.41
N ALA A 131 -2.97 -9.35 -16.63
CA ALA A 131 -3.35 -9.76 -17.98
C ALA A 131 -3.63 -8.54 -18.87
N GLU A 132 -3.40 -8.66 -20.18
CA GLU A 132 -3.70 -7.60 -21.14
C GLU A 132 -5.18 -7.19 -21.04
N GLY A 133 -5.43 -5.88 -20.89
CA GLY A 133 -6.77 -5.32 -20.74
C GLY A 133 -7.33 -5.32 -19.31
N ALA A 134 -6.63 -5.91 -18.33
CA ALA A 134 -7.04 -5.83 -16.93
C ALA A 134 -6.97 -4.38 -16.41
N LYS A 135 -8.00 -3.97 -15.67
CA LYS A 135 -8.10 -2.63 -15.08
C LYS A 135 -7.39 -2.61 -13.74
N VAL A 136 -6.33 -1.82 -13.61
CA VAL A 136 -5.56 -1.72 -12.37
C VAL A 136 -5.91 -0.45 -11.60
N GLY A 137 -6.21 -0.56 -10.32
CA GLY A 137 -6.44 0.56 -9.42
C GLY A 137 -5.47 0.55 -8.24
N ALA A 138 -5.17 1.73 -7.68
CA ALA A 138 -4.33 1.86 -6.49
C ALA A 138 -5.03 2.69 -5.41
N PHE A 139 -4.90 2.31 -4.14
CA PHE A 139 -5.40 3.13 -3.03
C PHE A 139 -4.40 3.29 -1.89
N GLY A 140 -4.56 4.36 -1.12
CA GLY A 140 -3.73 4.67 0.03
C GLY A 140 -4.52 5.22 1.21
N CYS A 141 -4.10 4.87 2.43
CA CYS A 141 -4.64 5.45 3.66
C CYS A 141 -3.54 6.16 4.44
N GLY A 142 -3.70 7.46 4.72
CA GLY A 142 -2.68 8.23 5.44
C GLY A 142 -3.25 9.47 6.10
N SER A 143 -2.36 10.29 6.66
CA SER A 143 -2.76 11.48 7.42
C SER A 143 -2.71 12.77 6.60
N LYS A 144 -2.01 12.75 5.46
CA LYS A 144 -1.93 13.90 4.55
C LYS A 144 -3.12 13.87 3.62
N GLU A 145 -3.92 14.91 3.68
CA GLU A 145 -5.00 15.18 2.75
C GLU A 145 -4.42 15.54 1.37
N ILE A 146 -4.98 14.92 0.34
CA ILE A 146 -4.68 15.16 -1.07
C ILE A 146 -6.03 15.15 -1.77
N ASP A 147 -6.28 16.14 -2.60
CA ASP A 147 -7.48 16.15 -3.45
C ASP A 147 -7.43 14.97 -4.42
N ASN A 148 -8.43 14.09 -4.36
CA ASN A 148 -8.52 12.92 -5.24
C ASN A 148 -8.71 13.28 -6.72
N ALA A 149 -9.05 14.53 -7.03
CA ALA A 149 -9.01 15.05 -8.40
C ALA A 149 -7.57 15.29 -8.91
N ASP A 150 -6.60 15.54 -8.02
CA ASP A 150 -5.17 15.62 -8.38
C ASP A 150 -4.58 14.21 -8.46
N ARG A 151 -4.89 13.55 -9.57
CA ARG A 151 -4.43 12.20 -9.87
C ARG A 151 -2.91 12.06 -9.79
N THR A 152 -2.14 13.07 -10.19
CA THR A 152 -0.68 13.00 -10.17
C THR A 152 -0.17 12.97 -8.73
N ALA A 153 -0.69 13.83 -7.86
CA ALA A 153 -0.33 13.84 -6.44
C ALA A 153 -0.76 12.55 -5.73
N VAL A 154 -1.96 12.03 -6.03
CA VAL A 154 -2.44 10.77 -5.44
C VAL A 154 -1.56 9.60 -5.87
N LEU A 155 -1.28 9.45 -7.17
CA LEU A 155 -0.45 8.35 -7.69
C LEU A 155 0.95 8.35 -7.09
N ALA A 156 1.57 9.52 -6.94
CA ALA A 156 2.87 9.64 -6.30
C ALA A 156 2.87 9.05 -4.87
N ASP A 157 1.80 9.29 -4.10
CA ASP A 157 1.66 8.81 -2.73
C ASP A 157 1.31 7.30 -2.66
N VAL A 158 0.41 6.81 -3.52
CA VAL A 158 -0.21 5.48 -3.38
C VAL A 158 0.42 4.39 -4.22
N ALA A 159 1.06 4.76 -5.33
CA ALA A 159 1.72 3.83 -6.24
C ALA A 159 3.22 4.14 -6.42
N GLY A 160 3.62 5.40 -6.23
CA GLY A 160 4.98 5.86 -6.48
C GLY A 160 5.34 5.75 -7.96
N ASP A 161 6.63 5.52 -8.24
CA ASP A 161 7.12 5.31 -9.60
C ASP A 161 6.81 3.88 -10.04
N THR A 162 5.67 3.69 -10.72
CA THR A 162 5.27 2.42 -11.33
C THR A 162 5.17 2.55 -12.85
N THR A 163 5.48 1.46 -13.56
CA THR A 163 5.28 1.36 -15.02
C THR A 163 3.89 0.84 -15.40
N LEU A 164 3.10 0.43 -14.41
CA LEU A 164 1.72 -0.02 -14.62
C LEU A 164 0.85 1.14 -15.09
N ASP A 165 -0.07 0.85 -16.01
CA ASP A 165 -1.18 1.75 -16.30
C ASP A 165 -2.24 1.68 -15.19
N ILE A 166 -2.02 2.46 -14.13
CA ILE A 166 -2.96 2.55 -13.01
C ILE A 166 -4.15 3.38 -13.46
N ARG A 167 -5.27 2.75 -13.81
CA ARG A 167 -6.48 3.39 -14.32
C ARG A 167 -7.17 4.32 -13.33
N ALA A 168 -7.21 3.98 -12.04
CA ALA A 168 -7.78 4.83 -10.99
C ALA A 168 -6.91 4.84 -9.74
N ALA A 169 -6.89 5.96 -9.02
CA ALA A 169 -6.16 6.11 -7.77
C ALA A 169 -7.04 6.77 -6.70
N LEU A 170 -6.87 6.36 -5.44
CA LEU A 170 -7.62 6.89 -4.30
C LEU A 170 -6.69 7.13 -3.10
N LYS A 171 -6.74 8.32 -2.52
CA LYS A 171 -6.14 8.60 -1.21
C LYS A 171 -7.25 8.91 -0.21
N LEU A 172 -7.15 8.28 0.95
CA LEU A 172 -8.04 8.55 2.08
C LEU A 172 -7.28 8.92 3.33
N THR A 173 -7.92 9.77 4.11
CA THR A 173 -7.64 10.13 5.49
C THR A 173 -8.78 9.64 6.38
N GLN A 174 -8.62 9.81 7.70
CA GLN A 174 -9.66 9.46 8.67
C GLN A 174 -10.88 10.40 8.66
N TRP A 175 -10.81 11.50 7.91
CA TRP A 175 -11.86 12.54 7.87
C TRP A 175 -12.73 12.45 6.62
N ASP A 176 -12.29 11.69 5.62
CA ASP A 176 -13.00 11.56 4.35
C ASP A 176 -14.21 10.64 4.50
N ASP A 177 -15.24 10.89 3.68
CA ASP A 177 -16.34 9.94 3.53
C ASP A 177 -15.84 8.74 2.72
N ARG A 178 -15.40 7.71 3.44
CA ARG A 178 -14.88 6.49 2.85
C ARG A 178 -15.86 5.86 1.86
N ASP A 179 -17.14 5.82 2.20
CA ASP A 179 -18.10 5.04 1.42
C ASP A 179 -18.39 5.77 0.09
N GLU A 180 -18.52 7.10 0.12
CA GLU A 180 -18.64 7.93 -1.10
C GLU A 180 -17.38 7.85 -1.98
N GLU A 181 -16.20 8.00 -1.37
CA GLU A 181 -14.93 8.02 -2.11
C GLU A 181 -14.54 6.65 -2.70
N CYS A 182 -14.86 5.55 -2.00
CA CYS A 182 -14.65 4.19 -2.53
C CYS A 182 -15.56 3.92 -3.73
N ALA A 183 -16.84 4.30 -3.64
CA ALA A 183 -17.78 4.13 -4.74
C ALA A 183 -17.33 4.95 -5.97
N ALA A 184 -16.98 6.22 -5.78
CA ALA A 184 -16.47 7.08 -6.85
C ALA A 184 -15.15 6.55 -7.46
N PHE A 185 -14.29 5.94 -6.64
CA PHE A 185 -13.09 5.27 -7.12
C PHE A 185 -13.41 4.06 -8.00
N VAL A 186 -14.36 3.20 -7.59
CA VAL A 186 -14.77 2.02 -8.36
C VAL A 186 -15.40 2.42 -9.68
N ASP A 187 -16.26 3.44 -9.72
CA ASP A 187 -16.84 3.96 -10.97
C ASP A 187 -15.75 4.40 -11.96
N ARG A 188 -14.78 5.21 -11.50
CA ARG A 188 -13.65 5.64 -12.33
C ARG A 188 -12.80 4.47 -12.80
N LEU A 189 -12.60 3.46 -11.95
CA LEU A 189 -11.84 2.27 -12.27
C LEU A 189 -12.51 1.46 -13.37
N LEU A 190 -13.83 1.28 -13.30
CA LEU A 190 -14.56 0.48 -14.26
C LEU A 190 -14.77 1.20 -15.60
N GLY A 191 -14.77 2.53 -15.62
CA GLY A 191 -14.78 3.34 -16.85
C GLY A 191 -16.14 3.85 -17.26
#